data_AF-K1SGM4-F1
#
_entry.id   AF-K1SGM4-F1
#
_cell.length_a   1.000
_cell.length_b   1.000
_cell.length_c   1.000
_cell.angle_alpha   90.00
_cell.angle_beta   90.00
_cell.angle_gamma   90.00
#
_symmetry.space_group_name_H-M   'P 1'
#
loop_
_entity.id
_entity.type
_entity.pdbx_description
1 polymer ?
#
loop_
_entity_poly.entity_id
_entity_poly.type
_entity_poly.pdbx_seq_one_letter_code
_entity_poly.pdbx_strand_id
1 'polypeptide(L)'
;MNFEALVKHISTIQNTLQAQAAHAVNLALTSRNWLMGCYIVEFEQNGEDRAAYGEQLLKKQEQRLKTKGLNERRFREFRRLYLVYP
;
A
#
# COMPACT_ATOMS: atom_id res chain seq x y z
N MET A 1 41.98 1.17 -16.16
CA MET A 1 40.98 1.51 -15.12
C MET A 1 41.73 1.83 -13.85
N ASN A 2 41.52 3.00 -13.23
CA ASN A 2 42.19 3.39 -11.98
C ASN A 2 41.24 3.25 -10.78
N PHE A 3 41.79 3.38 -9.58
CA PHE A 3 41.03 3.24 -8.34
C PHE A 3 39.82 4.19 -8.26
N GLU A 4 39.99 5.45 -8.67
CA GLU A 4 38.90 6.44 -8.69
C GLU A 4 37.74 6.02 -9.62
N ALA A 5 38.04 5.48 -10.80
CA ALA A 5 37.03 4.95 -11.71
C ALA A 5 36.29 3.75 -11.09
N LEU A 6 37.00 2.86 -10.39
CA LEU A 6 36.39 1.74 -9.67
C LEU A 6 35.44 2.22 -8.56
N VAL A 7 35.89 3.15 -7.73
CA VAL A 7 35.06 3.74 -6.65
C VAL A 7 33.81 4.38 -7.25
N LYS A 8 33.96 5.19 -8.30
CA LYS A 8 32.82 5.83 -8.98
C LYS A 8 31.83 4.80 -9.54
N HIS A 9 32.33 3.72 -10.14
CA HIS A 9 31.46 2.67 -10.69
C HIS A 9 30.69 1.96 -9.58
N ILE A 10 31.35 1.58 -8.48
CA ILE A 10 30.70 0.93 -7.33
C ILE A 10 29.64 1.86 -6.72
N SER A 11 29.97 3.14 -6.48
CA SER A 11 29.01 4.12 -5.96
C SER A 11 27.81 4.31 -6.88
N THR A 12 28.03 4.31 -8.21
CA THR A 12 26.95 4.44 -9.19
C THR A 12 26.03 3.22 -9.15
N ILE A 13 26.58 2.00 -9.09
CA ILE A 13 25.80 0.76 -8.97
C ILE A 13 24.97 0.77 -7.68
N GLN A 14 25.61 1.07 -6.54
CA GLN A 14 24.93 1.11 -5.24
C GLN A 14 23.75 2.10 -5.26
N ASN A 15 23.99 3.35 -5.67
CA ASN A 15 22.96 4.39 -5.65
C ASN A 15 21.81 4.06 -6.60
N THR A 16 22.12 3.55 -7.80
CA THR A 16 21.11 3.20 -8.80
C THR A 16 20.23 2.05 -8.31
N LEU A 17 20.83 0.96 -7.81
CA LEU A 17 20.08 -0.21 -7.36
C LEU A 17 19.31 0.07 -6.07
N GLN A 18 19.84 0.89 -5.16
CA GLN A 18 19.12 1.32 -3.97
C GLN A 18 17.90 2.16 -4.32
N ALA A 19 18.02 3.11 -5.25
CA ALA A 19 16.89 3.90 -5.74
C ALA A 19 15.84 3.01 -6.43
N GLN A 20 16.28 2.04 -7.25
CA GLN A 20 15.40 1.08 -7.91
C GLN A 20 14.63 0.21 -6.91
N ALA A 21 15.30 -0.27 -5.85
CA ALA A 21 14.68 -1.05 -4.80
C ALA A 21 13.62 -0.23 -4.03
N ALA A 22 13.95 1.01 -3.66
CA ALA A 22 12.99 1.91 -3.01
C ALA A 22 11.77 2.20 -3.91
N HIS A 23 12.00 2.42 -5.21
CA HIS A 23 10.93 2.62 -6.18
C HIS A 23 10.03 1.38 -6.29
N ALA A 24 10.60 0.19 -6.41
CA ALA A 24 9.84 -1.06 -6.51
C ALA A 24 8.98 -1.31 -5.25
N VAL A 25 9.53 -1.04 -4.06
CA VAL A 25 8.78 -1.12 -2.79
C VAL A 25 7.65 -0.10 -2.78
N ASN A 26 7.91 1.16 -3.14
CA ASN A 26 6.88 2.21 -3.17
C ASN A 26 5.74 1.88 -4.14
N LEU A 27 6.07 1.33 -5.32
CA LEU A 27 5.07 0.89 -6.29
C LEU A 27 4.20 -0.23 -5.70
N ALA A 28 4.82 -1.27 -5.14
CA ALA A 28 4.08 -2.39 -4.55
C ALA A 28 3.20 -1.95 -3.36
N LEU A 29 3.69 -1.07 -2.48
CA LEU A 29 2.94 -0.54 -1.36
C LEU A 29 1.75 0.32 -1.83
N THR A 30 1.97 1.18 -2.82
CA THR A 30 0.91 2.02 -3.41
C THR A 30 -0.18 1.17 -4.04
N SER A 31 0.20 0.21 -4.89
CA SER A 31 -0.74 -0.70 -5.54
C SER A 31 -1.52 -1.54 -4.52
N ARG A 32 -0.84 -2.07 -3.49
CA ARG A 32 -1.52 -2.83 -2.43
C ARG A 32 -2.55 -1.98 -1.70
N ASN A 33 -2.18 -0.77 -1.28
CA ASN A 33 -3.07 0.13 -0.55
C ASN A 33 -4.26 0.54 -1.41
N TRP A 34 -4.03 0.81 -2.69
CA TRP A 34 -5.07 1.15 -3.66
C TRP A 34 -6.06 0.00 -3.88
N LEU A 35 -5.56 -1.23 -4.13
CA LEU A 35 -6.39 -2.42 -4.30
C LEU A 35 -7.22 -2.74 -3.06
N MET A 36 -6.65 -2.59 -1.86
CA MET A 36 -7.41 -2.72 -0.62
C MET A 36 -8.56 -1.71 -0.55
N GLY A 37 -8.31 -0.46 -0.95
CA GLY A 37 -9.33 0.57 -1.06
C GLY A 37 -10.44 0.21 -2.04
N CYS A 38 -10.07 -0.31 -3.22
CA CYS A 38 -11.00 -0.79 -4.25
C CYS A 38 -11.96 -1.84 -3.68
N TYR A 39 -11.44 -2.92 -3.09
CA TYR A 39 -12.28 -3.96 -2.50
C TYR A 39 -13.18 -3.47 -1.35
N ILE A 40 -12.71 -2.51 -0.55
CA ILE A 40 -13.54 -1.91 0.50
C ILE A 40 -14.73 -1.18 -0.13
N VAL A 41 -14.49 -0.35 -1.16
CA VAL A 41 -15.55 0.44 -1.81
C VAL A 41 -16.52 -0.46 -2.57
N GLU A 42 -16.02 -1.46 -3.32
CA GLU A 42 -16.86 -2.43 -4.02
C GLU A 42 -17.77 -3.19 -3.05
N PHE A 43 -17.24 -3.61 -1.90
CA PHE A 43 -18.03 -4.28 -0.88
C PHE A 43 -19.08 -3.36 -0.26
N GLU A 44 -18.74 -2.11 0.04
CA GLU A 44 -19.68 -1.12 0.56
C GLU A 44 -20.80 -0.80 -0.44
N GLN A 45 -20.50 -0.81 -1.75
CA GLN A 45 -21.46 -0.54 -2.82
C GLN A 45 -22.34 -1.75 -3.15
N ASN A 46 -21.85 -2.99 -3.08
CA ASN A 46 -22.57 -4.17 -3.56
C ASN A 46 -22.96 -5.18 -2.45
N GLY A 47 -22.58 -4.95 -1.20
CA GLY A 47 -22.90 -5.84 -0.09
C GLY A 47 -24.39 -5.83 0.26
N GLU A 48 -24.97 -7.01 0.43
CA GLU A 48 -26.38 -7.22 0.82
C GLU A 48 -26.72 -6.64 2.20
N ASP A 49 -25.71 -6.39 3.04
CA ASP A 49 -25.86 -6.11 4.48
C ASP A 49 -25.34 -4.71 4.88
N ARG A 50 -25.65 -3.69 4.06
CA ARG A 50 -25.11 -2.32 4.17
C ARG A 50 -25.35 -1.66 5.54
N ALA A 51 -26.48 -1.93 6.19
CA ALA A 51 -26.85 -1.32 7.46
C ALA A 51 -26.15 -1.96 8.67
N ALA A 52 -25.83 -3.26 8.62
CA ALA A 52 -25.20 -3.98 9.73
C ALA A 52 -23.67 -3.97 9.69
N TYR A 53 -23.08 -3.82 8.50
CA TYR A 53 -21.63 -3.76 8.34
C TYR A 53 -21.04 -2.34 8.27
N GLY A 54 -21.80 -1.34 7.80
CA GLY A 54 -21.28 0.00 7.49
C GLY A 54 -20.59 0.73 8.65
N GLU A 55 -21.08 0.61 9.88
CA GLU A 55 -20.50 1.33 11.03
C GLU A 55 -19.21 0.70 11.58
N GLN A 56 -18.97 -0.60 11.36
CA GLN A 56 -17.84 -1.33 11.97
C GLN A 56 -17.02 -2.20 11.00
N LEU A 57 -17.28 -2.14 9.68
CA LEU A 57 -16.58 -2.96 8.68
C LEU A 57 -15.06 -2.90 8.85
N LEU A 58 -14.51 -1.69 8.90
CA LEU A 58 -13.06 -1.49 8.98
C LEU A 58 -12.49 -1.97 10.32
N LYS A 59 -13.26 -1.87 11.40
CA LYS A 59 -12.87 -2.39 12.71
C LYS A 59 -12.88 -3.92 12.75
N LYS A 60 -13.90 -4.53 12.16
CA LYS A 60 -13.99 -6.00 11.99
C LYS A 60 -12.83 -6.52 11.14
N GLN A 61 -12.48 -5.83 10.05
CA GLN A 61 -11.31 -6.18 9.23
C GLN A 61 -10.01 -6.16 10.03
N GLU A 62 -9.77 -5.12 10.83
CA GLU A 62 -8.60 -5.04 11.72
C GLU A 62 -8.56 -6.23 12.69
N GLN A 63 -9.68 -6.49 13.38
CA GLN A 63 -9.78 -7.57 14.36
C GLN A 63 -9.59 -8.96 13.75
N ARG A 64 -9.99 -9.16 12.49
CA ARG A 64 -9.87 -10.44 11.80
C ARG A 64 -8.48 -10.66 11.20
N LEU A 65 -7.91 -9.64 10.57
CA LEU A 65 -6.62 -9.74 9.88
C LEU A 65 -5.43 -9.75 10.85
N LYS A 66 -5.52 -9.03 11.99
CA LYS A 66 -4.48 -8.95 13.03
C LYS A 66 -3.05 -8.79 12.49
N THR A 67 -2.90 -8.07 11.38
CA THR A 67 -1.64 -7.93 10.67
C THR A 67 -1.02 -6.59 11.02
N LYS A 68 0.28 -6.60 11.36
CA LYS A 68 1.00 -5.38 11.71
C LYS A 68 0.91 -4.36 10.57
N GLY A 69 0.48 -3.14 10.89
CA GLY A 69 0.32 -2.06 9.92
C GLY A 69 -1.02 -2.05 9.18
N LEU A 70 -1.90 -3.03 9.41
CA LEU A 70 -3.28 -3.03 8.91
C LEU A 70 -4.25 -2.80 10.09
N ASN A 71 -4.74 -1.57 10.20
CA ASN A 71 -5.68 -1.17 11.24
C ASN A 71 -6.82 -0.34 10.64
N GLU A 72 -7.85 -0.10 11.44
CA GLU A 72 -9.03 0.65 11.01
C GLU A 72 -8.68 2.00 10.36
N ARG A 73 -7.75 2.75 10.94
CA ARG A 73 -7.29 4.03 10.38
C ARG A 73 -6.68 3.86 8.99
N ARG A 74 -5.80 2.86 8.81
CA ARG A 74 -5.18 2.56 7.51
C ARG A 74 -6.22 2.15 6.47
N PHE A 75 -7.21 1.34 6.84
CA PHE A 75 -8.29 1.00 5.90
C PHE A 75 -9.11 2.22 5.48
N ARG A 76 -9.35 3.19 6.39
CA ARG A 76 -9.99 4.47 6.02
C ARG A 76 -9.15 5.26 5.01
N GLU A 77 -7.82 5.28 5.20
CA GLU A 77 -6.89 5.92 4.27
C GLU A 77 -6.87 5.22 2.90
N PHE A 78 -6.87 3.89 2.86
CA PHE A 78 -6.90 3.10 1.63
C PHE A 78 -8.21 3.30 0.86
N ARG A 79 -9.35 3.24 1.56
CA ARG A 79 -10.66 3.56 0.98
C ARG A 79 -10.66 4.96 0.37
N ARG A 80 -10.15 5.96 1.09
CA ARG A 80 -10.04 7.33 0.59
C ARG A 80 -9.13 7.42 -0.64
N LEU A 81 -8.01 6.71 -0.64
CA LEU A 81 -7.08 6.70 -1.78
C LEU A 81 -7.79 6.25 -3.06
N TYR A 82 -8.55 5.15 -3.01
CA TYR A 82 -9.30 4.67 -4.16
C TYR A 82 -10.43 5.63 -4.57
N LEU A 83 -11.17 6.18 -3.61
CA LEU A 83 -12.24 7.15 -3.91
C LEU A 83 -11.74 8.42 -4.60
N VAL A 84 -10.50 8.84 -4.33
CA VAL A 84 -9.89 10.02 -4.96
C VAL A 84 -9.26 9.68 -6.31
N TYR A 85 -8.76 8.44 -6.49
CA TYR A 85 -8.09 7.98 -7.70
C TYR A 85 -8.65 6.62 -8.16
N PRO A 86 -9.89 6.54 -8.66
CA PRO A 86 -10.51 5.27 -9.05
C PRO A 86 -9.95 4.67 -10.34
#